data_AF-A0A2H3FUI8-F1
#
_entry.id   AF-A0A2H3FUI8-F1
#
_cell.length_a   1.000
_cell.length_b   1.000
_cell.length_c   1.000
_cell.angle_alpha   90.00
_cell.angle_beta   90.00
_cell.angle_gamma   90.00
#
_symmetry.space_group_name_H-M   'P 1'
#
loop_
_entity.id
_entity.type
_entity.pdbx_description
1 polymer ?
#
loop_
_entity_poly.entity_id
_entity_poly.type
_entity_poly.pdbx_seq_one_letter_code
_entity_poly.pdbx_strand_id
1 'polypeptide(L)'
;MGESQVSGIKAACFPCDTCLGTTFDTTLEKFGAAVAEESLTKSANVLLGPTLDVIRSPLGGRNYETYSEDLLVLGTLAAAYVRGCQVNGKVGATPRHFVANDAENQRTTLNVEVEEQALREIYLKPFQLVLKLSNP
;
A
#
# COMPACT_ATOMS: atom_id res chain seq x y z
N MET A 1 -8.36 18.90 8.91
CA MET A 1 -8.91 18.50 10.21
C MET A 1 -8.63 17.02 10.39
N GLY A 2 -7.55 16.67 11.09
CA GLY A 2 -7.26 15.30 11.47
C GLY A 2 -7.75 15.12 12.91
N GLU A 3 -8.96 14.58 13.07
CA GLU A 3 -9.42 14.19 14.40
C GLU A 3 -8.58 12.99 14.84
N SER A 4 -7.95 13.12 16.00
CA SER A 4 -7.30 11.99 16.66
C SER A 4 -8.39 11.09 17.24
N GLN A 5 -8.74 10.04 16.51
CA GLN A 5 -9.68 9.02 17.00
C GLN A 5 -8.93 7.96 17.79
N VAL A 6 -8.55 8.29 19.03
CA VAL A 6 -8.01 7.30 19.97
C VAL A 6 -9.17 6.55 20.61
N SER A 7 -9.49 5.37 20.09
CA SER A 7 -10.53 4.50 20.68
C SER A 7 -10.08 3.81 21.97
N GLY A 8 -8.79 3.90 22.34
CA GLY A 8 -8.18 3.18 23.46
C GLY A 8 -7.90 1.69 23.18
N ILE A 9 -8.32 1.18 22.03
CA ILE A 9 -8.07 -0.20 21.59
C ILE A 9 -6.61 -0.32 21.16
N LYS A 10 -5.89 -1.29 21.73
CA LYS A 10 -4.50 -1.56 21.36
C LYS A 10 -4.45 -2.36 20.05
N ALA A 11 -3.50 -2.01 19.19
CA ALA A 11 -3.17 -2.78 18.00
C ALA A 11 -1.65 -2.99 17.91
N ALA A 12 -1.23 -4.06 17.25
CA ALA A 12 0.16 -4.25 16.86
C ALA A 12 0.61 -3.12 15.93
N CYS A 13 1.75 -2.50 16.24
CA CYS A 13 2.40 -1.51 15.39
C CYS A 13 3.47 -2.21 14.55
N PHE A 14 3.14 -2.48 13.29
CA PHE A 14 4.04 -3.12 12.35
C PHE A 14 5.04 -2.11 11.74
N PRO A 15 6.21 -2.55 11.22
CA PRO A 15 7.12 -1.69 10.48
C PRO A 15 6.41 -0.98 9.31
N CYS A 16 6.86 0.23 8.97
CA CYS A 16 6.35 0.93 7.80
C CYS A 16 6.76 0.23 6.49
N ASP A 17 6.00 0.47 5.43
CA ASP A 17 6.17 -0.24 4.16
C ASP A 17 7.54 0.02 3.51
N THR A 18 8.14 1.21 3.67
CA THR A 18 9.51 1.43 3.17
C THR A 18 10.53 0.54 3.87
N CYS A 19 10.39 0.29 5.19
CA CYS A 19 11.24 -0.66 5.90
C CYS A 19 11.03 -2.10 5.43
N LEU A 20 9.82 -2.46 5.02
CA LEU A 20 9.52 -3.76 4.45
C LEU A 20 10.07 -3.87 3.02
N GLY A 21 10.04 -2.78 2.26
CA GLY A 21 10.58 -2.68 0.91
C GLY A 21 12.07 -2.98 0.82
N THR A 22 12.86 -2.55 1.81
CA THR A 22 14.32 -2.81 1.84
C THR A 22 14.68 -4.29 2.02
N THR A 23 13.72 -5.15 2.36
CA THR A 23 13.96 -6.59 2.47
C THR A 23 14.04 -7.28 1.11
N PHE A 24 13.40 -6.72 0.07
CA PHE A 24 13.20 -7.36 -1.22
C PHE A 24 12.63 -8.80 -1.10
N ASP A 25 11.92 -9.08 -0.01
CA ASP A 25 11.49 -10.43 0.36
C ASP A 25 9.97 -10.61 0.24
N THR A 26 9.56 -11.54 -0.63
CA THR A 26 8.16 -11.91 -0.82
C THR A 26 7.57 -12.74 0.33
N THR A 27 8.36 -13.12 1.34
CA THR A 27 7.81 -13.63 2.61
C THR A 27 6.91 -12.63 3.33
N LEU A 28 6.80 -11.40 2.81
CA LEU A 28 5.78 -10.40 3.14
C LEU A 28 4.34 -10.96 3.10
N GLU A 29 4.09 -12.07 2.42
CA GLU A 29 2.81 -12.80 2.52
C GLU A 29 2.51 -13.25 3.96
N LYS A 30 3.51 -13.71 4.72
CA LYS A 30 3.36 -14.05 6.15
C LYS A 30 3.09 -12.81 7.00
N PHE A 31 3.71 -11.70 6.63
CA PHE A 31 3.46 -10.41 7.26
C PHE A 31 2.01 -9.95 7.04
N GLY A 32 1.50 -9.99 5.80
CA GLY A 32 0.11 -9.69 5.49
C GLY A 32 -0.88 -10.57 6.26
N ALA A 33 -0.56 -11.87 6.42
CA ALA A 33 -1.37 -12.79 7.22
C ALA A 33 -1.41 -12.39 8.71
N ALA A 34 -0.28 -11.99 9.30
CA ALA A 34 -0.23 -11.50 10.68
C ALA A 34 -1.03 -10.20 10.87
N VAL A 35 -0.99 -9.28 9.90
CA VAL A 35 -1.81 -8.05 9.92
C VAL A 35 -3.30 -8.39 9.84
N ALA A 36 -3.69 -9.37 9.01
CA ALA A 36 -5.07 -9.83 8.93
C ALA A 36 -5.56 -10.48 10.22
N GLU A 37 -4.73 -11.32 10.87
CA GLU A 37 -5.05 -11.92 12.16
C GLU A 37 -5.28 -10.87 13.24
N GLU A 38 -4.41 -9.86 13.30
CA GLU A 38 -4.58 -8.71 14.19
C GLU A 38 -5.88 -7.97 13.91
N SER A 39 -6.20 -7.73 12.64
CA SER A 39 -7.42 -7.03 12.20
C SER A 39 -8.70 -7.75 12.61
N LEU A 40 -8.72 -9.08 12.53
CA LEU A 40 -9.85 -9.90 12.95
C LEU A 40 -10.13 -9.78 14.45
N THR A 41 -9.09 -9.61 15.29
CA THR A 41 -9.30 -9.38 16.73
C THR A 41 -10.03 -8.06 17.02
N LYS A 42 -10.12 -7.16 16.03
CA LYS A 42 -10.81 -5.86 16.09
C LYS A 42 -12.09 -5.84 15.25
N SER A 43 -12.54 -7.01 14.76
CA SER A 43 -13.71 -7.13 13.87
C SER A 43 -13.59 -6.31 12.57
N ALA A 44 -12.36 -6.06 12.09
CA ALA A 44 -12.14 -5.40 10.82
C ALA A 44 -12.05 -6.44 9.69
N ASN A 45 -12.85 -6.23 8.63
CA ASN A 45 -12.90 -7.13 7.48
C ASN A 45 -12.17 -6.61 6.23
N VAL A 46 -11.79 -5.34 6.23
CA VAL A 46 -11.08 -4.68 5.13
C VAL A 46 -9.95 -3.83 5.69
N LEU A 47 -8.75 -4.03 5.16
CA LEU A 47 -7.58 -3.20 5.40
C LEU A 47 -7.46 -2.15 4.30
N LEU A 48 -7.31 -0.89 4.71
CA LEU A 48 -7.01 0.20 3.81
C LEU A 48 -5.50 0.15 3.51
N GLY A 49 -5.10 -0.66 2.54
CA GLY A 49 -3.71 -0.87 2.16
C GLY A 49 -3.56 -2.09 1.24
N PRO A 50 -2.43 -2.22 0.53
CA PRO A 50 -1.21 -1.42 0.67
C PRO A 50 -1.25 -0.11 -0.14
N THR A 51 -0.34 0.82 0.16
CA THR A 51 -0.14 2.01 -0.69
C THR A 51 0.82 1.69 -1.85
N LEU A 52 0.46 2.14 -3.05
CA LEU A 52 1.05 1.89 -4.36
C LEU A 52 1.44 3.19 -5.07
N ASP A 53 1.36 4.32 -4.38
CA ASP A 53 1.88 5.57 -4.91
C ASP A 53 3.37 5.45 -5.17
N VAL A 54 3.80 5.92 -6.34
CA VAL A 54 5.19 5.88 -6.78
C VAL A 54 5.97 6.94 -6.00
N ILE A 55 7.14 6.56 -5.47
CA ILE A 55 8.09 7.52 -4.89
C ILE A 55 8.71 8.33 -6.03
N ARG A 56 8.03 9.40 -6.43
CA ARG A 56 8.50 10.31 -7.49
C ARG A 56 9.58 11.28 -6.99
N SER A 57 9.49 11.68 -5.74
CA SER A 57 10.38 12.65 -5.10
C SER A 57 10.65 12.23 -3.66
N PRO A 58 11.88 12.39 -3.14
CA PRO A 58 12.19 12.10 -1.74
C PRO A 58 11.45 13.01 -0.75
N LEU A 59 10.86 14.12 -1.23
CA LEU A 59 10.08 15.06 -0.42
C LEU A 59 8.61 14.63 -0.21
N GLY A 60 8.20 13.48 -0.75
CA GLY A 60 6.85 12.95 -0.59
C GLY A 60 6.54 12.62 0.87
N GLY A 61 5.54 13.32 1.45
CA GLY A 61 5.19 13.18 2.88
C GLY A 61 4.62 11.82 3.27
N ARG A 62 4.23 10.99 2.30
CA ARG A 62 3.73 9.61 2.49
C ARG A 62 4.62 8.55 1.87
N ASN A 63 5.86 8.88 1.51
CA ASN A 63 6.78 7.87 0.98
C ASN A 63 7.02 6.71 1.95
N TYR A 64 6.91 6.94 3.26
CA TYR A 64 7.11 5.91 4.29
C TYR A 64 6.11 4.74 4.24
N GLU A 65 4.93 4.95 3.65
CA GLU A 65 3.88 3.94 3.51
C GLU A 65 3.88 3.27 2.12
N THR A 66 4.90 3.47 1.30
CA THR A 66 5.09 2.74 0.03
C THR A 66 6.41 1.96 0.06
N TYR A 67 6.47 0.87 -0.71
CA TYR A 67 7.57 -0.09 -0.64
C TYR A 67 8.85 0.39 -1.35
N SER A 68 8.74 1.03 -2.52
CA SER A 68 9.91 1.37 -3.34
C SER A 68 9.59 2.40 -4.42
N GLU A 69 10.62 3.09 -4.93
CA GLU A 69 10.58 3.81 -6.20
C GLU A 69 10.62 2.86 -7.41
N ASP A 70 11.18 1.65 -7.25
CA ASP A 70 11.18 0.63 -8.29
C ASP A 70 9.79 -0.03 -8.38
N LEU A 71 9.21 0.04 -9.58
CA LEU A 71 7.83 -0.37 -9.83
C LEU A 71 7.63 -1.89 -9.73
N LEU A 72 8.66 -2.67 -10.04
CA LEU A 72 8.61 -4.13 -9.94
C LEU A 72 8.66 -4.55 -8.48
N VAL A 73 9.56 -3.97 -7.69
CA VAL A 73 9.63 -4.19 -6.24
C VAL A 73 8.32 -3.78 -5.58
N LEU A 74 7.84 -2.56 -5.87
CA LEU A 74 6.60 -2.03 -5.33
C LEU A 74 5.40 -2.94 -5.62
N GLY A 75 5.19 -3.30 -6.89
CA GLY A 75 4.07 -4.16 -7.29
C GLY A 75 4.18 -5.59 -6.76
N THR A 76 5.39 -6.17 -6.72
CA THR A 76 5.61 -7.56 -6.29
C THR A 76 5.40 -7.72 -4.79
N LEU A 77 5.95 -6.81 -3.98
CA LEU A 77 5.79 -6.83 -2.53
C LEU A 77 4.34 -6.52 -2.14
N ALA A 78 3.72 -5.52 -2.77
CA ALA A 78 2.31 -5.24 -2.55
C ALA A 78 1.41 -6.43 -2.89
N ALA A 79 1.67 -7.16 -3.97
CA ALA A 79 0.91 -8.36 -4.31
C ALA A 79 1.09 -9.46 -3.24
N ALA A 80 2.30 -9.63 -2.70
CA ALA A 80 2.55 -10.56 -1.61
C ALA A 80 1.78 -10.18 -0.33
N TYR A 81 1.76 -8.89 0.02
CA TYR A 81 0.95 -8.38 1.12
C TYR A 81 -0.55 -8.66 0.90
N VAL A 82 -1.10 -8.36 -0.29
CA VAL A 82 -2.51 -8.62 -0.63
C VAL A 82 -2.85 -10.11 -0.49
N ARG A 83 -2.02 -11.01 -1.04
CA ARG A 83 -2.23 -12.46 -0.87
C ARG A 83 -2.21 -12.87 0.60
N GLY A 84 -1.30 -12.29 1.38
CA GLY A 84 -1.17 -12.55 2.81
C GLY A 84 -2.42 -12.15 3.59
N CYS A 85 -2.91 -10.93 3.38
CA CYS A 85 -4.12 -10.45 4.07
C CYS A 85 -5.35 -11.29 3.73
N GLN A 86 -5.45 -11.70 2.47
CA GLN A 86 -6.61 -12.41 1.93
C GLN A 86 -6.48 -13.93 2.02
N VAL A 87 -5.39 -14.45 2.57
CA VAL A 87 -5.19 -15.89 2.74
C VAL A 87 -6.35 -16.46 3.56
N ASN A 88 -6.96 -17.53 3.05
CA ASN A 88 -8.16 -18.14 3.63
C ASN A 88 -9.39 -17.20 3.73
N GLY A 89 -9.46 -16.14 2.92
CA GLY A 89 -10.63 -15.24 2.85
C GLY A 89 -10.85 -14.37 4.09
N LYS A 90 -9.80 -14.16 4.90
CA LYS A 90 -9.91 -13.55 6.23
C LYS A 90 -10.20 -12.04 6.19
N VAL A 91 -9.44 -11.26 5.44
CA VAL A 91 -9.52 -9.79 5.42
C VAL A 91 -9.18 -9.25 4.03
N GLY A 92 -10.06 -8.44 3.44
CA GLY A 92 -9.81 -7.80 2.13
C GLY A 92 -8.70 -6.75 2.21
N ALA A 93 -7.84 -6.68 1.20
CA ALA A 93 -6.87 -5.59 1.05
C ALA A 93 -7.41 -4.55 0.07
N THR A 94 -7.09 -3.28 0.27
CA THR A 94 -7.51 -2.17 -0.60
C THR A 94 -6.29 -1.43 -1.13
N PRO A 95 -5.73 -1.83 -2.29
CA PRO A 95 -4.66 -1.10 -2.94
C PRO A 95 -5.02 0.36 -3.20
N ARG A 96 -4.17 1.29 -2.81
CA ARG A 96 -4.43 2.74 -2.87
C ARG A 96 -3.14 3.52 -3.19
N HIS A 97 -3.16 4.80 -3.52
CA HIS A 97 -4.32 5.59 -3.91
C HIS A 97 -4.34 5.59 -5.43
N PHE A 98 -5.40 5.06 -6.01
CA PHE A 98 -5.53 5.03 -7.46
C PHE A 98 -6.00 6.41 -7.96
N VAL A 99 -5.19 7.22 -8.65
CA VAL A 99 -3.79 7.03 -9.07
C VAL A 99 -3.04 8.38 -9.03
N ALA A 100 -1.71 8.34 -9.09
CA ALA A 100 -0.84 9.52 -9.18
C ALA A 100 -0.98 10.48 -7.99
N ASN A 101 -1.12 9.93 -6.78
CA ASN A 101 -1.13 10.70 -5.53
C ASN A 101 0.28 10.71 -4.90
N ASP A 102 1.27 11.23 -5.63
CA ASP A 102 2.68 11.28 -5.20
C ASP A 102 3.08 12.56 -4.44
N ALA A 103 2.15 13.51 -4.24
CA ALA A 103 2.41 14.77 -3.55
C ALA A 103 1.34 15.09 -2.49
N GLU A 104 1.79 15.37 -1.26
CA GLU A 104 0.87 15.68 -0.15
C GLU A 104 0.41 17.14 -0.15
N ASN A 105 1.26 18.05 -0.64
CA ASN A 105 0.93 19.46 -0.69
C ASN A 105 -0.25 19.67 -1.64
N GLN A 106 -1.33 20.24 -1.13
CA GLN A 106 -2.56 20.48 -1.88
C GLN A 106 -3.18 19.22 -2.52
N ARG A 107 -2.95 18.02 -1.97
CA ARG A 107 -3.42 16.74 -2.56
C ARG A 107 -4.94 16.64 -2.84
N THR A 108 -5.75 17.50 -2.24
CA THR A 108 -7.21 17.56 -2.46
C THR A 108 -7.62 18.55 -3.56
N THR A 109 -6.68 19.36 -4.08
CA THR A 109 -6.94 20.41 -5.08
C THR A 109 -5.92 20.42 -6.23
N LEU A 110 -4.82 19.70 -6.10
CA LEU A 110 -3.78 19.57 -7.11
C LEU A 110 -4.33 18.84 -8.35
N ASN A 111 -4.01 19.36 -9.53
CA ASN A 111 -4.17 18.64 -10.79
C ASN A 111 -2.82 18.04 -11.21
N VAL A 112 -2.80 16.74 -11.50
CA VAL A 112 -1.59 16.04 -11.97
C VAL A 112 -1.68 15.88 -13.48
N GLU A 113 -0.84 16.61 -14.20
CA GLU A 113 -0.69 16.48 -15.65
C GLU A 113 0.40 15.45 -15.95
N VAL A 114 0.02 14.35 -16.58
CA VAL A 114 0.89 13.21 -16.87
C VAL A 114 0.64 12.70 -18.28
N GLU A 115 1.71 12.44 -19.03
CA GLU A 115 1.62 11.85 -20.37
C GLU A 115 1.11 10.40 -20.29
N GLU A 116 0.41 9.93 -21.33
CA GLU A 116 -0.16 8.56 -21.32
C GLU A 116 0.92 7.50 -21.08
N GLN A 117 2.11 7.65 -21.68
CA GLN A 117 3.19 6.71 -21.49
C GLN A 117 3.61 6.63 -20.02
N ALA A 118 3.87 7.78 -19.37
CA ALA A 118 4.22 7.82 -17.96
C ALA A 118 3.09 7.29 -17.06
N LEU A 119 1.83 7.60 -17.37
CA LEU A 119 0.68 7.06 -16.66
C LEU A 119 0.66 5.52 -16.72
N ARG A 120 0.88 4.94 -17.91
CA ARG A 120 0.85 3.49 -18.15
C ARG A 120 2.05 2.76 -17.56
N GLU A 121 3.24 3.27 -17.84
CA GLU A 121 4.52 2.60 -17.55
C GLU A 121 4.99 2.85 -16.12
N ILE A 122 4.58 3.96 -15.50
CA ILE A 122 5.00 4.35 -14.15
C ILE A 122 3.85 4.19 -13.16
N TYR A 123 2.83 5.05 -13.23
CA TYR A 123 1.84 5.16 -12.15
C TYR A 123 0.85 4.00 -12.08
N LEU A 124 0.43 3.46 -13.24
CA LEU A 124 -0.48 2.30 -13.28
C LEU A 124 0.25 0.96 -13.14
N LYS A 125 1.57 0.94 -13.30
CA LYS A 125 2.34 -0.30 -13.34
C LYS A 125 2.26 -1.10 -12.04
N PRO A 126 2.38 -0.52 -10.84
CA PRO A 126 2.21 -1.25 -9.59
C PRO A 126 0.81 -1.86 -9.44
N PHE A 127 -0.24 -1.11 -9.76
CA PHE A 127 -1.62 -1.61 -9.72
C PHE A 127 -1.83 -2.76 -10.70
N GLN A 128 -1.27 -2.65 -11.92
CA GLN A 128 -1.31 -3.72 -12.91
C GLN A 128 -0.63 -5.00 -12.38
N LEU A 129 0.51 -4.86 -11.70
CA LEU A 129 1.23 -6.01 -11.12
C LEU A 129 0.44 -6.65 -9.99
N VAL A 130 -0.13 -5.85 -9.08
CA VAL A 130 -0.98 -6.35 -8.00
C VAL A 130 -2.17 -7.12 -8.55
N LEU A 131 -2.88 -6.59 -9.55
CA LEU A 131 -4.01 -7.28 -10.19
C LEU A 131 -3.61 -8.56 -10.95
N LYS A 132 -2.36 -8.66 -11.43
CA LYS A 132 -1.85 -9.86 -12.11
C LYS A 132 -1.38 -10.95 -11.15
N LEU A 133 -0.82 -10.56 -10.01
CA LEU A 133 -0.12 -11.44 -9.07
C LEU A 133 -0.92 -11.73 -7.79
N SER A 134 -2.09 -11.11 -7.65
CA SER A 134 -3.02 -11.27 -6.53
C SER A 134 -4.45 -10.96 -6.99
N ASN A 135 -5.43 -11.00 -6.08
CA ASN A 135 -6.84 -10.72 -6.37
C ASN A 135 -7.43 -9.79 -5.29
N PRO A 136 -6.96 -8.53 -5.20
CA PRO A 136 -7.46 -7.57 -4.22
C PRO A 136 -8.95 -7.28 -4.39
#